data_AF-A0AAW2QBK5-F1
#
_entry.id   AF-A0AAW2QBK5-F1
#
_cell.length_a   1.000
_cell.length_b   1.000
_cell.length_c   1.000
_cell.angle_alpha   90.00
_cell.angle_beta   90.00
_cell.angle_gamma   90.00
#
_symmetry.space_group_name_H-M   'P 1'
#
loop_
_entity.id
_entity.type
_entity.pdbx_description
1 polymer ?
#
loop_
_entity_poly.entity_id
_entity_poly.type
_entity_poly.pdbx_seq_one_letter_code
_entity_poly.pdbx_strand_id
1 'polypeptide(L)'
;MAVIPSKYVEKIREIRSFPGNERLKMQIGLQGHFWRKPNVSHMRATLDVLGAINTPIWLTELDTKRGSNQAAELEEVMREAFSHPAVEGIIVWGGWKPTGCNQTCLTDKNYDALPKGCAEMCLIDNNFKNLPAGDVVDKLINEWKTTNVTGVTDGDGVFEHKVFLGDYSVTYSHPLIPRPVNKIFSVRKEKGPLELWLPL
;
A
#
# COMPACT_ATOMS: atom_id res chain seq x y z
N MET A 1 9.98 25.40 4.70
CA MET A 1 9.82 25.44 3.23
C MET A 1 8.51 24.71 2.92
N ALA A 2 7.59 25.31 2.16
CA ALA A 2 6.34 24.65 1.79
C ALA A 2 6.61 23.58 0.71
N VAL A 3 6.06 22.38 0.88
CA VAL A 3 6.10 21.33 -0.15
C VAL A 3 5.08 21.68 -1.22
N ILE A 4 5.51 21.75 -2.49
CA ILE A 4 4.65 22.14 -3.63
C ILE A 4 4.68 20.99 -4.65
N PRO A 5 3.68 20.09 -4.66
CA PRO A 5 3.69 18.89 -5.51
C PRO A 5 3.86 19.19 -7.01
N SER A 6 3.33 20.32 -7.50
CA SER A 6 3.45 20.71 -8.92
C SER A 6 4.90 20.92 -9.38
N LYS A 7 5.82 21.33 -8.49
CA LYS A 7 7.23 21.49 -8.84
C LYS A 7 7.90 20.15 -9.18
N TYR A 8 7.46 19.06 -8.55
CA TYR A 8 7.94 17.72 -8.90
C TYR A 8 7.40 17.27 -10.26
N VAL A 9 6.15 17.60 -10.56
CA VAL A 9 5.55 17.37 -11.89
C VAL A 9 6.32 18.13 -12.97
N GLU A 10 6.64 19.40 -12.75
CA GLU A 10 7.45 20.22 -13.65
C GLU A 10 8.83 19.58 -13.87
N LYS A 11 9.53 19.19 -12.81
CA LYS A 11 10.84 18.55 -12.91
C LYS A 11 10.78 17.22 -13.69
N ILE A 12 9.75 16.40 -13.50
CA ILE A 12 9.58 15.15 -14.25
C ILE A 12 9.36 15.43 -15.74
N ARG A 13 8.56 16.45 -16.08
CA ARG A 13 8.34 16.87 -17.48
C ARG A 13 9.62 17.41 -18.11
N GLU A 14 10.38 18.22 -17.38
CA GLU A 14 11.70 18.72 -17.78
C GLU A 14 12.65 17.54 -18.08
N ILE A 15 12.73 16.55 -17.19
CA ILE A 15 13.57 15.36 -17.40
C ILE A 15 13.17 14.60 -18.69
N ARG A 16 11.87 14.43 -18.95
CA ARG A 16 11.38 13.79 -20.19
C ARG A 16 11.68 14.60 -21.45
N SER A 17 11.89 15.91 -21.33
CA SER A 17 12.12 16.78 -22.49
C SER A 17 13.55 16.70 -23.04
N PHE A 18 14.50 16.15 -22.28
CA PHE A 18 15.86 15.94 -22.79
C PHE A 18 15.89 14.85 -23.88
N PRO A 19 16.63 15.06 -24.99
CA PRO A 19 16.72 14.07 -26.07
C PRO A 19 17.15 12.69 -25.56
N GLY A 20 16.41 11.65 -25.94
CA GLY A 20 16.66 10.26 -25.50
C GLY A 20 15.93 9.83 -24.24
N ASN A 21 15.24 10.74 -23.54
CA ASN A 21 14.45 10.42 -22.34
C ASN A 21 12.96 10.18 -22.62
N GLU A 22 12.52 10.17 -23.87
CA GLU A 22 11.09 10.10 -24.25
C GLU A 22 10.43 8.81 -23.73
N ARG A 23 11.21 7.74 -23.59
CA ARG A 23 10.78 6.42 -23.09
C ARG A 23 11.37 6.08 -21.71
N LEU A 24 11.98 7.05 -21.02
CA LEU A 24 12.56 6.82 -19.71
C LEU A 24 11.45 6.40 -18.73
N LYS A 25 11.59 5.18 -18.19
CA LYS A 25 10.72 4.71 -17.12
C LYS A 25 11.10 5.45 -15.85
N MET A 26 10.14 6.17 -15.27
CA MET A 26 10.30 6.92 -14.04
C MET A 26 9.20 6.55 -13.05
N GLN A 27 9.50 6.73 -11.78
CA GLN A 27 8.60 6.54 -10.65
C GLN A 27 8.83 7.67 -9.64
N ILE A 28 7.83 7.95 -8.81
CA ILE A 28 7.90 8.96 -7.76
C ILE A 28 8.06 8.24 -6.43
N GLY A 29 9.21 8.42 -5.78
CA GLY A 29 9.43 8.00 -4.40
C GLY A 29 9.10 9.14 -3.44
N LEU A 30 8.06 8.95 -2.62
CA LEU A 30 7.75 9.82 -1.49
C LEU A 30 8.33 9.17 -0.24
N GLN A 31 9.23 9.86 0.48
CA GLN A 31 9.78 9.32 1.73
C GLN A 31 8.66 8.90 2.67
N GLY A 32 7.67 9.76 2.90
CA GLY A 32 6.53 9.40 3.73
C GLY A 32 6.83 9.45 5.23
N HIS A 33 7.75 10.32 5.65
CA HIS A 33 7.96 10.63 7.07
C HIS A 33 6.87 11.58 7.60
N PHE A 34 5.98 11.08 8.46
CA PHE A 34 4.92 11.88 9.08
C PHE A 34 5.31 12.30 10.51
N TRP A 35 6.15 13.35 10.62
CA TRP A 35 6.57 13.91 11.92
C TRP A 35 5.52 14.80 12.61
N ARG A 36 4.34 14.94 12.02
CA ARG A 36 3.18 15.64 12.57
C ARG A 36 1.96 14.81 12.26
N LYS A 37 0.87 15.08 12.98
CA LYS A 37 -0.43 14.45 12.70
C LYS A 37 -0.70 14.52 11.18
N PRO A 38 -0.96 13.38 10.52
CA PRO A 38 -1.26 13.35 9.10
C PRO A 38 -2.44 14.25 8.75
N ASN A 39 -2.30 14.96 7.62
CA ASN A 39 -3.41 15.65 6.99
C ASN A 39 -3.81 14.86 5.75
N VAL A 40 -4.78 13.96 5.91
CA VAL A 40 -5.25 13.05 4.87
C VAL A 40 -5.74 13.81 3.64
N SER A 41 -6.44 14.94 3.81
CA SER A 41 -6.90 15.76 2.68
C SER A 41 -5.74 16.37 1.89
N HIS A 42 -4.69 16.80 2.58
CA HIS A 42 -3.49 17.31 1.92
C HIS A 42 -2.71 16.18 1.22
N MET A 43 -2.66 15.00 1.82
CA MET A 43 -2.07 13.80 1.22
C MET A 43 -2.83 13.43 -0.07
N ARG A 44 -4.17 13.36 -0.04
CA ARG A 44 -5.02 13.12 -1.22
C ARG A 44 -4.68 14.09 -2.34
N ALA A 45 -4.77 15.40 -2.06
CA ALA A 45 -4.51 16.44 -3.04
C ALA A 45 -3.09 16.37 -3.62
N THR A 46 -2.11 16.00 -2.79
CA THR A 46 -0.73 15.79 -3.24
C THR A 46 -0.63 14.59 -4.19
N LEU A 47 -1.23 13.45 -3.82
CA LEU A 47 -1.24 12.25 -4.64
C LEU A 47 -2.01 12.47 -5.96
N ASP A 48 -3.09 13.24 -5.95
CA ASP A 48 -3.87 13.58 -7.15
C ASP A 48 -3.00 14.38 -8.14
N VAL A 49 -2.29 15.41 -7.65
CA VAL A 49 -1.39 16.23 -8.48
C VAL A 49 -0.26 15.41 -9.07
N LEU A 50 0.37 14.55 -8.26
CA LEU A 50 1.47 13.69 -8.72
C LEU A 50 0.97 12.57 -9.64
N GLY A 51 -0.21 12.02 -9.37
CA GLY A 51 -0.83 10.94 -10.13
C GLY A 51 -1.33 11.39 -11.50
N ALA A 52 -1.64 12.67 -11.68
CA ALA A 52 -2.14 13.23 -12.93
C ALA A 52 -1.18 13.08 -14.13
N ILE A 53 0.10 12.80 -13.90
CA ILE A 53 1.08 12.53 -14.97
C ILE A 53 1.30 11.04 -15.28
N ASN A 54 0.47 10.15 -14.72
CA ASN A 54 0.51 8.70 -14.92
C ASN A 54 1.90 8.09 -14.62
N THR A 55 2.57 8.63 -13.61
CA THR A 55 3.84 8.11 -13.11
C THR A 55 3.55 7.37 -11.79
N PRO A 56 3.93 6.09 -11.64
CA PRO A 56 3.70 5.35 -10.41
C PRO A 56 4.28 6.03 -9.18
N ILE A 57 3.53 6.03 -8.08
CA ILE A 57 3.93 6.59 -6.80
C ILE A 57 4.21 5.45 -5.82
N TRP A 58 5.31 5.57 -5.09
CA TRP A 58 5.68 4.70 -4.00
C TRP A 58 5.90 5.53 -2.75
N LEU A 59 5.33 5.12 -1.63
CA LEU A 59 5.81 5.55 -0.32
C LEU A 59 7.01 4.66 0.01
N THR A 60 8.20 5.23 0.16
CA THR A 60 9.45 4.46 0.23
C THR A 60 9.99 4.29 1.64
N GLU A 61 9.63 5.17 2.57
CA GLU A 61 10.20 5.25 3.91
C GLU A 61 9.10 5.58 4.95
N LEU A 62 7.92 4.96 4.83
CA LEU A 62 6.76 5.34 5.63
C LEU A 62 7.00 5.07 7.12
N ASP A 63 7.05 6.13 7.91
CA ASP A 63 6.95 6.11 9.36
C ASP A 63 6.07 7.27 9.87
N THR A 64 5.60 7.12 11.09
CA THR A 64 4.79 8.14 11.78
C THR A 64 5.45 8.51 13.09
N LYS A 65 5.21 9.75 13.53
CA LYS A 65 5.78 10.27 14.76
C LYS A 65 5.42 9.37 15.94
N ARG A 66 6.41 9.13 16.80
CA ARG A 66 6.22 8.48 18.10
C ARG A 66 5.14 9.16 18.94
N GLY A 67 4.38 8.35 19.66
CA GLY A 67 3.38 8.80 20.61
C GLY A 67 2.20 7.86 20.70
N SER A 68 1.22 8.22 21.54
CA SER A 68 0.02 7.40 21.76
C SER A 68 -0.80 7.17 20.49
N ASN A 69 -0.71 8.09 19.52
CA ASN A 69 -1.47 8.02 18.28
C ASN A 69 -0.69 7.39 17.12
N GLN A 70 0.57 6.99 17.31
CA GLN A 70 1.45 6.53 16.23
C GLN A 70 0.81 5.42 15.38
N ALA A 71 0.22 4.41 16.02
CA ALA A 71 -0.44 3.31 15.33
C ALA A 71 -1.69 3.77 14.56
N ALA A 72 -2.52 4.64 15.14
CA ALA A 72 -3.71 5.16 14.49
C ALA A 72 -3.36 6.05 13.28
N GLU A 73 -2.35 6.91 13.43
CA GLU A 73 -1.85 7.76 12.34
C GLU A 73 -1.21 6.93 11.23
N LEU A 74 -0.50 5.85 11.56
CA LEU A 74 0.02 4.90 10.57
C LEU A 74 -1.11 4.27 9.76
N GLU A 75 -2.18 3.83 10.42
CA GLU A 75 -3.33 3.26 9.75
C GLU A 75 -4.01 4.26 8.82
N GLU A 76 -4.22 5.51 9.26
CA GLU A 76 -4.79 6.57 8.43
C GLU A 76 -3.97 6.78 7.14
N VAL A 77 -2.65 6.91 7.27
CA VAL A 77 -1.75 7.11 6.13
C VAL A 77 -1.71 5.90 5.20
N MET A 78 -1.61 4.70 5.75
CA MET A 78 -1.55 3.47 4.95
C MET A 78 -2.85 3.27 4.14
N ARG A 79 -4.02 3.50 4.76
CA ARG A 79 -5.32 3.43 4.06
C ARG A 79 -5.46 4.50 2.98
N GLU A 80 -5.02 5.72 3.27
CA GLU A 80 -5.03 6.82 2.32
C GLU A 80 -4.14 6.53 1.10
N ALA A 81 -2.92 6.06 1.34
CA ALA A 81 -2.01 5.64 0.28
C ALA A 81 -2.60 4.48 -0.54
N PHE A 82 -3.07 3.43 0.12
CA PHE A 82 -3.58 2.22 -0.52
C PHE A 82 -4.83 2.50 -1.40
N SER A 83 -5.67 3.44 -0.99
CA SER A 83 -6.89 3.80 -1.74
C SER A 83 -6.62 4.69 -2.96
N HIS A 84 -5.40 5.20 -3.15
CA HIS A 84 -5.09 6.07 -4.28
C HIS A 84 -4.61 5.27 -5.51
N PRO A 85 -5.26 5.37 -6.69
CA PRO A 85 -4.98 4.52 -7.85
C PRO A 85 -3.59 4.69 -8.48
N ALA A 86 -2.94 5.83 -8.24
CA ALA A 86 -1.55 6.07 -8.69
C ALA A 86 -0.49 5.52 -7.73
N VAL A 87 -0.86 5.12 -6.50
CA VAL A 87 0.06 4.49 -5.55
C VAL A 87 0.16 3.01 -5.90
N GLU A 88 1.37 2.54 -6.17
CA GLU A 88 1.64 1.15 -6.56
C GLU A 88 2.44 0.39 -5.51
N GLY A 89 2.93 1.06 -4.47
CA GLY A 89 3.65 0.42 -3.38
C GLY A 89 3.78 1.29 -2.14
N ILE A 90 3.87 0.62 -0.99
CA ILE A 90 4.12 1.20 0.33
C ILE A 90 5.23 0.37 0.97
N ILE A 91 6.32 1.04 1.35
CA ILE A 91 7.42 0.46 2.11
C ILE A 91 7.41 1.13 3.48
N VAL A 92 7.16 0.34 4.52
CA VAL A 92 7.13 0.81 5.91
C VAL A 92 8.55 0.85 6.47
N TRP A 93 8.97 2.01 6.93
CA TRP A 93 10.28 2.25 7.56
C TRP A 93 10.28 1.92 9.05
N GLY A 94 9.96 0.67 9.36
CA GLY A 94 9.80 0.17 10.72
C GLY A 94 10.76 -0.97 11.10
N GLY A 95 11.89 -1.07 10.39
CA GLY A 95 12.86 -2.15 10.54
C GLY A 95 13.45 -2.21 11.96
N TRP A 96 13.52 -3.42 12.51
CA TRP A 96 14.06 -3.63 13.85
C TRP A 96 15.58 -3.39 13.92
N LYS A 97 16.01 -2.70 14.98
CA LYS A 97 17.42 -2.59 15.39
C LYS A 97 17.49 -2.72 16.91
N PRO A 98 18.39 -3.55 17.49
CA PRO A 98 18.48 -3.78 18.94
C PRO A 98 18.58 -2.49 19.76
N THR A 99 19.33 -1.51 19.24
CA THR A 99 19.55 -0.20 19.86
C THR A 99 18.43 0.79 19.55
N GLY A 100 17.78 0.66 18.38
CA GLY A 100 16.77 1.60 17.91
C GLY A 100 15.36 1.34 18.44
N CYS A 101 15.09 0.09 18.84
CA CYS A 101 13.80 -0.39 19.33
C CYS A 101 13.89 -0.93 20.77
N ASN A 102 14.85 -0.42 21.56
CA ASN A 102 14.96 -0.80 22.98
C ASN A 102 13.89 -0.10 23.83
N GLN A 103 13.74 -0.57 25.08
CA GLN A 103 12.73 -0.07 26.00
C GLN A 103 12.80 1.46 26.21
N THR A 104 14.01 2.03 26.30
CA THR A 104 14.21 3.47 26.44
C THR A 104 13.67 4.22 25.24
N CYS A 105 14.00 3.79 24.02
CA CYS A 105 13.50 4.41 22.78
C CYS A 105 11.98 4.33 22.63
N LEU A 106 11.36 3.24 23.11
CA LEU A 106 9.92 3.01 23.00
C LEU A 106 9.10 3.76 24.05
N THR A 107 9.67 4.07 25.22
CA THR A 107 8.91 4.63 26.36
C THR A 107 9.23 6.07 26.68
N ASP A 108 10.39 6.59 26.27
CA ASP A 108 10.76 7.96 26.55
C ASP A 108 9.90 8.93 25.73
N LYS A 109 9.31 9.90 26.44
CA LYS A 109 8.44 10.95 25.87
C LYS A 109 9.20 12.25 25.59
N ASN A 110 10.45 12.35 26.04
CA ASN A 110 11.32 13.48 25.78
C ASN A 110 12.10 13.27 24.48
N TYR A 111 11.45 13.62 23.37
CA TYR A 111 12.03 13.49 22.03
C TYR A 111 13.34 14.28 21.84
N ASP A 112 13.57 15.33 22.64
CA ASP A 112 14.81 16.13 22.59
C ASP A 112 15.98 15.47 23.34
N ALA A 113 15.72 14.44 24.14
CA ALA A 113 16.71 13.73 24.96
C ALA A 113 16.85 12.24 24.61
N LEU A 114 16.25 11.79 23.51
CA LEU A 114 16.32 10.39 23.10
C LEU A 114 17.77 9.94 22.87
N PRO A 115 18.13 8.70 23.25
CA PRO A 115 19.40 8.12 22.87
C PRO A 115 19.62 8.21 21.36
N LYS A 116 20.83 8.60 20.94
CA LYS A 116 21.20 8.59 19.53
C LYS A 116 20.99 7.20 18.94
N GLY A 117 20.24 7.13 17.84
CA GLY A 117 19.96 5.88 17.13
C GLY A 117 18.60 5.25 17.43
N CYS A 118 17.75 5.87 18.26
CA CYS A 118 16.35 5.45 18.38
C CYS A 118 15.60 5.62 17.04
N ALA A 119 14.86 4.59 16.61
CA ALA A 119 14.07 4.62 15.38
C ALA A 119 12.74 5.34 15.59
N GLU A 120 12.28 6.18 14.65
CA GLU A 120 10.98 6.86 14.75
C GLU A 120 9.84 5.87 14.96
N MET A 121 9.88 4.72 14.30
CA MET A 121 8.87 3.68 14.45
C MET A 121 9.52 2.31 14.46
N CYS A 122 8.98 1.43 15.29
CA CYS A 122 9.37 0.02 15.36
C CYS A 122 8.10 -0.82 15.23
N LEU A 123 8.13 -1.85 14.37
CA LEU A 123 7.02 -2.80 14.25
C LEU A 123 7.06 -3.85 15.35
N ILE A 124 8.26 -4.20 15.82
CA ILE A 124 8.50 -5.22 16.84
C ILE A 124 9.49 -4.72 17.90
N ASP A 125 9.42 -5.29 19.09
CA ASP A 125 10.37 -5.06 20.19
C ASP A 125 11.61 -5.96 20.10
N ASN A 126 12.53 -5.83 21.07
CA ASN A 126 13.75 -6.65 21.15
C ASN A 126 13.52 -8.14 21.44
N ASN A 127 12.30 -8.53 21.79
CA ASN A 127 11.90 -9.92 21.96
C ASN A 127 11.13 -10.44 20.73
N PHE A 128 11.14 -9.69 19.61
CA PHE A 128 10.37 -9.98 18.40
C PHE A 128 8.86 -10.08 18.63
N LYS A 129 8.36 -9.38 19.66
CA LYS A 129 6.93 -9.23 19.89
C LYS A 129 6.41 -8.03 19.13
N ASN A 130 5.23 -8.16 18.53
CA ASN A 130 4.58 -7.06 17.83
C ASN A 130 4.31 -5.88 18.77
N LEU A 131 4.59 -4.69 18.24
CA LEU A 131 4.18 -3.40 18.81
C LEU A 131 2.89 -2.94 18.13
N PRO A 132 2.16 -1.94 18.69
CA PRO A 132 0.91 -1.47 18.10
C PRO A 132 0.99 -1.07 16.61
N ALA A 133 2.14 -0.53 16.17
CA ALA A 133 2.36 -0.22 14.76
C ALA A 133 2.48 -1.49 13.89
N GLY A 134 3.13 -2.53 14.40
CA GLY A 134 3.18 -3.84 13.75
C GLY A 134 1.80 -4.50 13.67
N ASP A 135 1.00 -4.41 14.74
CA ASP A 135 -0.37 -4.94 14.74
C ASP A 135 -1.24 -4.27 13.67
N VAL A 136 -1.05 -2.97 13.43
CA VAL A 136 -1.72 -2.24 12.34
C VAL A 136 -1.29 -2.77 10.97
N VAL A 137 0.01 -2.94 10.73
CA VAL A 137 0.52 -3.44 9.45
C VAL A 137 -0.03 -4.85 9.18
N ASP A 138 0.03 -5.75 10.16
CA ASP A 138 -0.48 -7.12 10.03
C ASP A 138 -1.99 -7.14 9.77
N LYS A 139 -2.75 -6.32 10.50
CA LYS A 139 -4.20 -6.16 10.29
C LYS A 139 -4.50 -5.72 8.86
N LEU A 140 -3.81 -4.69 8.35
CA LEU A 140 -4.07 -4.14 7.02
C LEU A 140 -3.66 -5.12 5.91
N ILE A 141 -2.53 -5.82 6.04
CA ILE A 141 -2.14 -6.87 5.09
C ILE A 141 -3.18 -8.01 5.09
N ASN A 142 -3.70 -8.37 6.26
CA ASN A 142 -4.76 -9.38 6.36
C ASN A 142 -6.11 -8.90 5.79
N GLU A 143 -6.39 -7.60 5.84
CA GLU A 143 -7.58 -6.99 5.23
C GLU A 143 -7.45 -6.86 3.70
N TRP A 144 -6.25 -6.52 3.21
CA TRP A 144 -5.97 -6.24 1.79
C TRP A 144 -5.54 -7.47 1.02
N LYS A 145 -6.34 -8.53 1.15
CA LYS A 145 -6.16 -9.76 0.39
C LYS A 145 -7.50 -10.33 -0.02
N THR A 146 -7.50 -11.05 -1.12
CA THR A 146 -8.63 -11.88 -1.50
C THR A 146 -8.58 -13.16 -0.69
N THR A 147 -9.63 -13.44 0.08
CA THR A 147 -9.84 -14.77 0.69
C THR A 147 -10.55 -15.70 -0.28
N ASN A 148 -10.61 -17.00 0.01
CA ASN A 148 -11.37 -17.93 -0.81
C ASN A 148 -12.83 -17.48 -0.94
N VAL A 149 -13.29 -17.36 -2.18
CA VAL A 149 -14.65 -16.95 -2.53
C VAL A 149 -15.39 -18.17 -3.06
N THR A 150 -16.61 -18.39 -2.58
CA THR A 150 -17.53 -19.40 -3.12
C THR A 150 -18.87 -18.75 -3.43
N GLY A 151 -19.56 -19.27 -4.43
CA GLY A 151 -20.88 -18.78 -4.81
C GLY A 151 -21.53 -19.64 -5.88
N VAL A 152 -22.74 -19.26 -6.25
CA VAL A 152 -23.55 -19.91 -7.28
C VAL A 152 -23.91 -18.83 -8.30
N THR A 153 -23.96 -19.22 -9.57
CA THR A 153 -24.42 -18.33 -10.63
C THR A 153 -25.88 -17.94 -10.43
N ASP A 154 -26.26 -16.76 -10.90
CA ASP A 154 -27.65 -16.36 -10.98
C ASP A 154 -28.43 -17.08 -12.10
N GLY A 155 -29.66 -16.64 -12.36
CA GLY A 155 -30.52 -17.22 -13.40
C GLY A 155 -30.02 -17.03 -14.84
N ASP A 156 -29.10 -16.08 -15.06
CA ASP A 156 -28.46 -15.82 -16.35
C ASP A 156 -27.11 -16.54 -16.47
N GLY A 157 -26.70 -17.31 -15.44
CA GLY A 157 -25.44 -18.03 -15.43
C GLY A 157 -24.23 -17.18 -15.00
N VAL A 158 -24.45 -16.03 -14.38
CA VAL A 158 -23.40 -15.07 -14.01
C VAL A 158 -23.06 -15.16 -12.52
N PHE A 159 -21.78 -15.11 -12.19
CA PHE A 159 -21.27 -14.95 -10.83
C PHE A 159 -20.24 -13.82 -10.80
N GLU A 160 -20.49 -12.77 -10.02
CA GLU A 160 -19.61 -11.60 -9.92
C GLU A 160 -19.02 -11.45 -8.51
N HIS A 161 -17.72 -11.17 -8.45
CA HIS A 161 -17.07 -10.85 -7.19
C HIS A 161 -15.88 -9.89 -7.38
N LYS A 162 -15.61 -9.06 -6.36
CA LYS A 162 -14.44 -8.17 -6.34
C LYS A 162 -13.26 -8.88 -5.69
N VAL A 163 -12.12 -8.87 -6.36
CA VAL A 163 -10.87 -9.45 -5.87
C VAL A 163 -9.72 -8.46 -6.05
N PHE A 164 -8.68 -8.58 -5.24
CA PHE A 164 -7.43 -7.84 -5.43
C PHE A 164 -6.66 -8.36 -6.66
N LEU A 165 -5.66 -7.59 -7.11
CA LEU A 165 -4.76 -8.06 -8.17
C LEU A 165 -3.99 -9.29 -7.67
N GLY A 166 -3.83 -10.30 -8.53
CA GLY A 166 -3.19 -11.55 -8.13
C GLY A 166 -3.46 -12.70 -9.10
N ASP A 167 -2.95 -13.86 -8.74
CA ASP A 167 -3.14 -15.11 -9.47
C ASP A 167 -4.14 -16.00 -8.73
N TYR A 168 -5.08 -16.55 -9.48
CA TYR A 168 -6.25 -17.24 -8.95
C TYR A 168 -6.48 -18.57 -9.66
N SER A 169 -7.13 -19.48 -8.95
CA SER A 169 -7.72 -20.70 -9.50
C SER A 169 -9.19 -20.73 -9.12
N VAL A 170 -10.05 -20.98 -10.09
CA VAL A 170 -11.48 -21.21 -9.89
C VAL A 170 -11.79 -22.67 -10.18
N THR A 171 -12.58 -23.28 -9.30
CA THR A 171 -13.19 -24.59 -9.53
C THR A 171 -14.68 -24.41 -9.63
N TYR A 172 -15.32 -24.97 -10.65
CA TYR A 172 -16.76 -24.91 -10.84
C TYR A 172 -17.35 -26.30 -11.12
N SER A 173 -18.62 -26.47 -10.76
CA SER A 173 -19.40 -27.68 -11.02
C SER A 173 -20.71 -27.31 -11.70
N HIS A 174 -21.13 -28.11 -12.68
CA HIS A 174 -22.38 -27.93 -13.41
C HIS A 174 -23.11 -29.28 -13.51
N PRO A 175 -24.46 -29.34 -13.40
CA PRO A 175 -25.21 -30.61 -13.40
C PRO A 175 -24.98 -31.49 -14.64
N LEU A 176 -24.67 -30.88 -15.80
CA LEU A 176 -24.38 -31.61 -17.05
C LEU A 176 -22.91 -32.07 -17.16
N ILE A 177 -22.02 -31.58 -16.30
CA ILE A 177 -20.59 -31.92 -16.33
C ILE A 177 -20.30 -32.92 -15.21
N PRO A 178 -19.86 -34.16 -15.52
CA PRO A 178 -19.69 -35.22 -14.51
C PRO A 178 -18.65 -34.94 -13.42
N ARG A 179 -17.75 -33.98 -13.64
CA ARG A 179 -16.65 -33.66 -12.72
C ARG A 179 -16.42 -32.15 -12.64
N PRO A 180 -16.01 -31.61 -11.48
CA PRO A 180 -15.61 -30.22 -11.38
C PRO A 180 -14.45 -29.89 -12.33
N VAL A 181 -14.50 -28.69 -12.91
CA VAL A 181 -13.46 -28.18 -13.80
C VAL A 181 -12.69 -27.08 -13.09
N ASN A 182 -11.37 -27.08 -13.26
CA ASN A 182 -10.48 -26.06 -12.71
C ASN A 182 -9.97 -25.16 -13.85
N LYS A 183 -9.95 -23.83 -13.62
CA LYS A 183 -9.25 -22.86 -14.46
C LYS A 183 -8.35 -21.97 -13.60
N ILE A 184 -7.20 -21.60 -14.15
CA ILE A 184 -6.25 -20.66 -13.56
C ILE A 184 -6.28 -19.37 -14.38
N PHE A 185 -6.23 -18.22 -13.70
CA PHE A 185 -6.23 -16.91 -14.34
C PHE A 185 -5.52 -15.86 -13.48
N SER A 186 -5.20 -14.74 -14.11
CA SER A 186 -4.47 -13.63 -13.49
C SER A 186 -5.31 -12.37 -13.55
N VAL A 187 -5.54 -11.73 -12.41
CA VAL A 187 -6.14 -10.39 -12.34
C VAL A 187 -5.01 -9.38 -12.29
N ARG A 188 -4.98 -8.48 -13.27
CA ARG A 188 -3.95 -7.44 -13.45
C ARG A 188 -4.61 -6.07 -13.59
N LYS A 189 -3.81 -5.01 -13.51
CA LYS A 189 -4.27 -3.63 -13.65
C LYS A 189 -4.62 -3.38 -15.12
N GLU A 190 -5.89 -3.54 -15.48
CA GLU A 190 -6.43 -3.36 -16.83
C GLU A 190 -7.68 -2.47 -16.83
N LYS A 191 -8.16 -2.09 -18.01
CA LYS A 191 -9.41 -1.33 -18.15
C LYS A 191 -10.59 -2.31 -18.18
N GLY A 192 -11.35 -2.36 -17.09
CA GLY A 192 -12.61 -3.12 -17.00
C GLY A 192 -12.49 -4.41 -16.18
N PRO A 193 -13.62 -5.13 -16.00
CA PRO A 193 -13.62 -6.42 -15.32
C PRO A 193 -12.95 -7.50 -16.17
N LEU A 194 -12.34 -8.49 -15.50
CA LEU A 194 -11.90 -9.72 -16.15
C LEU A 194 -13.10 -10.65 -16.31
N GLU A 195 -13.47 -10.97 -17.55
CA GLU A 195 -14.53 -11.95 -17.85
C GLU A 195 -13.94 -13.33 -18.09
N LEU A 196 -14.47 -14.33 -17.39
CA LEU A 196 -14.07 -15.73 -17.54
C LEU A 196 -15.24 -16.55 -18.09
N TRP A 197 -15.17 -16.88 -19.38
CA TRP A 197 -16.13 -17.77 -20.01
C TRP A 197 -15.79 -19.23 -19.70
N LEU A 198 -16.73 -19.90 -19.02
CA LEU A 198 -16.64 -21.30 -18.62
C LEU A 198 -17.55 -22.11 -19.54
N PRO A 199 -17.00 -22.84 -20.54
CA PRO A 199 -17.83 -23.61 -21.46
C PRO A 199 -18.53 -24.75 -20.71
N LEU A 200 -19.78 -25.01 -21.09
CA LEU A 200 -20.56 -26.17 -20.67
C LEU A 200 -20.17 -27.43 -21.46
#